data_AF-A0A4Q3BSF2-F1
#
_entry.id   AF-A0A4Q3BSF2-F1
#
_cell.length_a   1.000
_cell.length_b   1.000
_cell.length_c   1.000
_cell.angle_alpha   90.00
_cell.angle_beta   90.00
_cell.angle_gamma   90.00
#
_symmetry.space_group_name_H-M   'P 1'
#
loop_
_entity.id
_entity.type
_entity.pdbx_description
1 polymer ?
#
loop_
_entity_poly.entity_id
_entity_poly.type
_entity_poly.pdbx_seq_one_letter_code
_entity_poly.pdbx_strand_id
1 'polypeptide(L)' 'MKKATVISALNELPKEFQLDELLERLILIEKIDAGLEDAKAGRTISHERVKTMVAKWSK' A
#
# COMPACT_ATOMS: atom_id res chain seq x y z
N MET A 1 9.35 -4.85 -5.66
CA MET A 1 10.14 -3.96 -4.77
C MET A 1 11.58 -3.82 -5.26
N LYS A 2 12.18 -2.62 -5.19
CA LYS A 2 13.59 -2.38 -5.57
C LYS A 2 14.45 -2.14 -4.33
N LYS A 3 15.74 -2.52 -4.37
CA LYS A 3 16.71 -2.28 -3.29
C LYS A 3 16.77 -0.81 -2.85
N ALA A 4 16.74 0.11 -3.82
CA ALA A 4 16.76 1.55 -3.54
C ALA A 4 15.56 2.01 -2.67
N THR A 5 14.38 1.41 -2.86
CA THR A 5 13.19 1.69 -2.05
C THR A 5 13.39 1.27 -0.60
N VAL A 6 14.01 0.11 -0.36
CA VAL A 6 14.31 -0.36 0.99
C VAL A 6 15.31 0.56 1.69
N ILE A 7 16.36 0.99 0.97
CA ILE A 7 17.35 1.94 1.50
C ILE A 7 16.69 3.28 1.83
N SER A 8 15.81 3.78 0.95
CA SER A 8 15.07 5.02 1.21
C SER A 8 14.19 4.90 2.45
N ALA A 9 13.46 3.79 2.60
CA ALA A 9 12.62 3.55 3.78
C ALA A 9 13.47 3.52 5.08
N LEU A 10 14.64 2.88 5.05
CA LEU A 10 15.58 2.87 6.17
C LEU A 10 16.11 4.27 6.53
N ASN A 11 16.37 5.12 5.53
CA ASN A 11 16.88 6.48 5.75
C ASN A 11 15.85 7.40 6.42
N GLU A 12 14.56 7.06 6.37
CA GLU A 12 13.48 7.82 6.99
C GLU A 12 13.16 7.37 8.42
N LEU A 13 13.66 6.19 8.82
CA LEU A 13 13.46 5.65 10.16
C LEU A 13 14.49 6.25 11.14
N PRO A 14 14.14 6.34 12.43
CA PRO A 14 15.09 6.75 13.45
C PRO A 14 16.26 5.76 13.56
N LYS A 15 17.34 6.17 14.24
CA LYS A 15 18.54 5.34 14.43
C LYS A 15 18.24 3.97 15.07
N GLU A 16 17.23 3.91 15.93
CA GLU A 16 16.72 2.69 16.56
C GLU A 16 15.22 2.62 16.30
N PHE A 17 14.75 1.50 15.77
CA PHE A 17 13.35 1.26 15.43
C PHE A 17 13.03 -0.23 15.62
N GLN A 18 11.73 -0.55 15.68
CA GLN A 18 11.27 -1.94 15.77
C GLN A 18 11.20 -2.55 14.37
N LEU A 19 11.58 -3.83 14.22
CA LEU A 19 11.52 -4.50 12.90
C LEU A 19 10.13 -4.38 12.25
N ASP A 20 9.08 -4.48 13.04
CA ASP A 20 7.69 -4.38 12.57
C ASP A 20 7.39 -3.05 11.88
N GLU A 21 7.98 -1.94 12.34
CA GLU A 21 7.81 -0.61 11.73
C GLU A 21 8.38 -0.56 10.31
N LEU A 22 9.56 -1.17 10.10
CA LEU A 22 10.13 -1.31 8.76
C LEU A 22 9.26 -2.20 7.88
N LEU A 23 8.78 -3.33 8.40
CA LEU A 23 7.94 -4.26 7.64
C LEU A 23 6.63 -3.59 7.21
N GLU A 24 5.93 -2.91 8.12
CA GLU A 24 4.71 -2.15 7.83
C GLU A 24 4.97 -1.10 6.74
N ARG A 25 6.07 -0.35 6.84
CA ARG A 25 6.43 0.66 5.85
C ARG A 25 6.66 0.06 4.47
N LEU A 26 7.36 -1.07 4.39
CA LEU A 26 7.63 -1.77 3.13
C LEU A 26 6.35 -2.36 2.51
N ILE A 27 5.47 -2.95 3.33
CA ILE A 27 4.16 -3.47 2.89
C ILE A 27 3.29 -2.34 2.34
N LEU A 28 3.28 -1.17 2.99
CA LEU A 28 2.53 -0.01 2.51
C LEU A 28 3.00 0.43 1.13
N ILE A 29 4.31 0.57 0.93
CA ILE A 29 4.89 0.97 -0.36
C ILE A 29 4.52 -0.05 -1.45
N GLU A 30 4.63 -1.34 -1.15
CA GLU A 30 4.26 -2.40 -2.09
C GLU A 30 2.78 -2.35 -2.49
N LYS A 31 1.88 -2.13 -1.54
CA LYS A 31 0.44 -1.99 -1.80
C LYS A 31 0.12 -0.76 -2.65
N ILE A 32 0.82 0.35 -2.43
CA ILE A 32 0.66 1.57 -3.23
C ILE A 32 1.11 1.32 -4.66
N ASP A 33 2.30 0.74 -4.86
CA ASP A 33 2.83 0.42 -6.19
C ASP A 33 1.87 -0.50 -6.95
N ALA A 34 1.37 -1.56 -6.31
CA ALA A 34 0.38 -2.48 -6.89
C ALA A 34 -0.91 -1.75 -7.27
N GLY A 35 -1.44 -0.88 -6.40
CA GLY A 35 -2.63 -0.08 -6.67
C GLY A 35 -2.45 0.90 -7.84
N LEU A 36 -1.25 1.48 -7.99
CA LEU A 36 -0.91 2.34 -9.13
C LEU A 36 -0.83 1.54 -10.43
N GLU A 37 -0.30 0.32 -10.40
CA GLU A 37 -0.30 -0.58 -11.56
C GLU A 37 -1.72 -1.01 -11.95
N ASP A 38 -2.57 -1.33 -10.98
CA ASP A 38 -3.99 -1.62 -11.20
C ASP A 38 -4.71 -0.44 -11.85
N ALA A 39 -4.48 0.78 -11.35
CA ALA A 39 -5.04 2.00 -11.92
C ALA A 39 -4.60 2.22 -13.38
N LYS A 40 -3.31 2.07 -13.67
CA LYS A 40 -2.77 2.18 -15.05
C LYS A 40 -3.34 1.12 -15.99
N ALA A 41 -3.56 -0.09 -15.48
CA ALA A 41 -4.13 -1.19 -16.25
C ALA A 41 -5.67 -1.14 -16.36
N GLY A 42 -6.32 -0.11 -15.80
CA GLY A 42 -7.79 0.01 -15.79
C GLY A 42 -8.48 -1.00 -14.88
N ARG A 43 -7.76 -1.68 -13.99
CA ARG A 43 -8.31 -2.60 -12.98
C ARG A 43 -8.90 -1.85 -11.79
N THR A 44 -9.78 -0.90 -12.09
CA THR A 44 -10.49 -0.07 -11.11
C THR A 44 -11.98 -0.30 -11.21
N ILE A 45 -12.69 -0.05 -10.11
CA ILE A 45 -14.15 -0.09 -10.08
C ILE A 45 -14.73 1.31 -9.90
N SER A 46 -15.93 1.54 -10.41
CA SER A 46 -16.61 2.82 -10.23
C SER A 46 -16.96 3.07 -8.77
N HIS A 47 -17.09 4.35 -8.40
CA HIS A 47 -17.50 4.74 -7.06
C HIS A 47 -18.85 4.14 -6.64
N GLU A 48 -19.82 4.06 -7.55
CA GLU A 48 -21.12 3.44 -7.28
C GLU A 48 -21.02 1.93 -7.00
N ARG A 49 -20.08 1.23 -7.67
CA ARG A 49 -19.81 -0.18 -7.38
C ARG A 49 -19.22 -0.36 -5.99
N VAL A 50 -18.30 0.52 -5.59
CA VAL A 50 -17.71 0.53 -4.22
C VAL A 50 -18.80 0.70 -3.17
N LYS A 51 -19.70 1.68 -3.31
CA LYS A 51 -20.82 1.91 -2.37
C LYS A 51 -21.65 0.64 -2.15
N THR A 52 -21.99 -0.05 -3.24
CA THR A 52 -22.77 -1.30 -3.18
C THR A 52 -22.02 -2.43 -2.49
N MET A 53 -20.69 -2.51 -2.64
CA MET A 53 -19.86 -3.52 -1.99
C MET A 53 -19.75 -3.26 -0.48
N VAL A 54 -19.42 -2.02 -0.09
CA VAL A 54 -19.22 -1.64 1.33
C VAL A 54 -20.53 -1.75 2.12
N ALA A 55 -21.68 -1.47 1.51
CA ALA A 55 -22.98 -1.66 2.15
C ALA A 55 -23.22 -3.11 2.64
N LYS A 56 -22.56 -4.11 2.03
CA LYS A 56 -22.67 -5.52 2.44
C LYS A 56 -21.82 -5.88 3.65
N TRP A 57 -20.87 -5.02 4.05
CA TRP A 57 -19.97 -5.27 5.19
C TRP A 57 -20.59 -4.88 6.54
N SER A 58 -21.65 -4.07 6.53
CA SER A 58 -22.37 -3.63 7.73
C SER A 58 -23.47 -4.61 8.18
N LYS A 59 -23.27 -5.93 7.96
CA LYS A 59 -24.20 -6.97 8.39
C LYS A 59 -23.75 -7.62 9.69
#